data_AF-A0A7X8VEL6-F1
#
_entry.id   AF-A0A7X8VEL6-F1
#
_cell.length_a   1.000
_cell.length_b   1.000
_cell.length_c   1.000
_cell.angle_alpha   90.00
_cell.angle_beta   90.00
_cell.angle_gamma   90.00
#
_symmetry.space_group_name_H-M   'P 1'
#
loop_
_entity.id
_entity.type
_entity.pdbx_description
1 polymer ?
#
loop_
_entity_poly.entity_id
_entity_poly.type
_entity_poly.pdbx_seq_one_letter_code
_entity_poly.pdbx_strand_id
1 'polypeptide(L)' 'MKRLINKGFLTKSMDGKVNFYYSTITLDEYKKYETVEFLNRLYDGNIKKLIAAIVDDEGLSKNDIDEPKDWFIGKAGEK' A
#
# COMPACT_ATOMS: atom_id res chain seq x y z
N MET A 1 1.58 -9.18 17.48
CA MET A 1 0.67 -10.19 16.89
C MET A 1 -0.81 -9.90 17.06
N LYS A 2 -1.36 -9.64 18.27
CA LYS A 2 -2.82 -9.41 18.46
C LYS A 2 -3.43 -8.35 17.55
N ARG A 3 -2.75 -7.23 17.31
CA ARG A 3 -3.20 -6.18 16.36
C ARG A 3 -3.39 -6.69 14.93
N LEU A 4 -2.48 -7.54 14.44
CA LEU A 4 -2.55 -8.10 13.09
C LEU A 4 -3.65 -9.16 12.97
N ILE A 5 -3.91 -9.91 14.04
CA ILE A 5 -5.06 -10.82 14.13
C ILE A 5 -6.37 -10.03 14.12
N ASN A 6 -6.47 -8.94 14.89
CA ASN A 6 -7.66 -8.08 14.89
C ASN A 6 -7.89 -7.41 13.53
N LYS A 7 -6.82 -7.09 12.80
CA LYS A 7 -6.90 -6.60 11.41
C LYS A 7 -7.20 -7.70 10.38
N GLY A 8 -7.20 -8.97 10.78
CA GLY A 8 -7.46 -10.10 9.91
C GLY A 8 -6.32 -10.45 8.95
N PHE A 9 -5.08 -10.04 9.25
CA PHE A 9 -3.89 -10.33 8.42
C PHE A 9 -3.12 -11.58 8.88
N LEU A 10 -3.35 -11.98 10.13
CA LEU A 10 -2.79 -13.19 10.71
C LEU A 10 -3.90 -13.97 11.38
N THR A 11 -3.79 -15.29 11.31
CA THR A 11 -4.50 -16.19 12.21
C THR A 11 -3.50 -16.92 13.10
N LYS A 12 -4.00 -17.54 14.16
CA LYS A 12 -3.19 -18.38 15.04
C LYS A 12 -3.84 -19.74 15.25
N SER A 13 -3.03 -20.78 15.34
CA SER A 13 -3.41 -22.06 15.92
C SER A 13 -2.54 -22.36 17.13
N MET A 14 -3.03 -23.22 18.02
CA MET A 14 -2.29 -23.65 19.19
C MET A 14 -2.09 -25.16 19.09
N ASP A 15 -0.85 -25.60 19.24
CA ASP A 15 -0.51 -27.01 19.38
C ASP A 15 0.30 -27.19 20.67
N GLY A 16 -0.27 -27.94 21.61
CA GLY A 16 0.18 -27.99 23.00
C GLY A 16 0.24 -26.61 23.66
N LYS A 17 1.47 -26.17 23.99
CA LYS A 17 1.75 -24.86 24.61
C LYS A 17 2.37 -23.85 23.63
N VAL A 18 2.42 -24.17 22.34
CA VAL A 18 3.06 -23.36 21.30
C VAL A 18 2.01 -22.70 20.42
N ASN A 19 2.20 -21.42 20.11
CA ASN A 19 1.34 -20.70 19.17
C ASN A 19 1.99 -20.69 17.77
N PHE A 20 1.25 -21.15 16.78
CA PHE A 20 1.59 -21.06 15.37
C PHE A 20 0.80 -19.93 14.72
N TYR A 21 1.43 -19.20 13.80
CA TYR A 21 0.82 -18.06 13.13
C TYR A 21 0.88 -18.25 11.61
N TYR A 22 -0.20 -17.90 10.94
CA TYR A 22 -0.32 -18.06 9.49
C TYR A 22 -0.87 -16.78 8.88
N SER A 23 -0.34 -16.39 7.72
CA SER A 23 -0.88 -15.28 6.94
C SER A 23 -2.22 -15.67 6.35
N THR A 24 -3.20 -14.77 6.50
CA THR A 24 -4.53 -14.91 5.88
C THR A 24 -4.65 -14.13 4.59
N ILE A 25 -3.67 -13.28 4.30
CA ILE A 25 -3.59 -12.48 3.08
C ILE A 25 -2.25 -12.67 2.39
N THR A 26 -2.22 -12.36 1.10
CA THR A 26 -0.99 -12.31 0.31
C THR A 26 -0.20 -11.02 0.59
N LEU A 27 1.08 -11.02 0.19
CA LEU A 27 1.92 -9.82 0.27
C LEU A 27 1.35 -8.67 -0.56
N ASP A 28 0.76 -8.96 -1.73
CA ASP A 28 0.26 -7.91 -2.62
C ASP A 28 -1.02 -7.27 -2.10
N GLU A 29 -1.90 -8.04 -1.47
CA GLU A 29 -3.06 -7.51 -0.75
C GLU A 29 -2.62 -6.62 0.42
N TYR A 30 -1.62 -7.07 1.18
CA TYR A 30 -1.06 -6.27 2.27
C TYR A 30 -0.44 -4.96 1.78
N LYS A 31 0.34 -5.00 0.69
CA LYS A 31 0.93 -3.81 0.08
C LYS A 31 -0.15 -2.81 -0.31
N LYS A 32 -1.20 -3.26 -1.00
CA LYS A 32 -2.33 -2.39 -1.39
C LYS A 32 -3.00 -1.76 -0.17
N TYR A 33 -3.29 -2.56 0.86
CA TYR A 33 -3.90 -2.06 2.09
C TYR A 33 -3.02 -1.00 2.77
N GLU A 34 -1.74 -1.31 3.00
CA GLU A 34 -0.84 -0.40 3.72
C GLU A 34 -0.56 0.86 2.91
N THR A 35 -0.47 0.79 1.58
CA THR A 35 -0.32 1.99 0.73
C THR A 35 -1.50 2.95 0.90
N VAL A 36 -2.74 2.44 0.94
CA VAL A 36 -3.93 3.29 1.16
C VAL A 36 -3.95 3.86 2.57
N GLU A 37 -3.70 3.05 3.59
CA GLU A 37 -3.62 3.51 4.98
C GLU A 37 -2.51 4.55 5.19
N PHE A 38 -1.35 4.33 4.59
CA PHE A 38 -0.22 5.25 4.61
C PHE A 38 -0.58 6.59 3.98
N LEU A 39 -1.19 6.58 2.80
CA LEU A 39 -1.61 7.78 2.09
C LEU A 39 -2.65 8.56 2.90
N ASN A 40 -3.63 7.86 3.49
CA ASN A 40 -4.64 8.47 4.34
C ASN A 40 -4.04 9.09 5.60
N ARG A 41 -3.12 8.39 6.27
CA ARG A 41 -2.53 8.81 7.53
C ARG A 41 -1.60 10.01 7.41
N LEU A 42 -0.79 10.07 6.35
CA LEU A 42 0.27 11.08 6.23
C LEU A 42 -0.08 12.23 5.27
N TYR A 43 -0.97 11.98 4.31
CA TYR A 43 -1.25 12.92 3.22
C TYR A 43 -2.76 13.15 3.03
N ASP A 44 -3.59 12.80 4.02
CA ASP A 44 -5.05 12.96 4.00
C ASP A 44 -5.72 12.30 2.78
N GLY A 45 -5.14 11.20 2.29
CA GLY A 45 -5.65 10.51 1.09
C GLY A 45 -5.33 11.24 -0.22
N ASN A 46 -4.55 12.33 -0.16
CA ASN A 46 -4.25 13.15 -1.32
C ASN A 46 -2.95 12.68 -2.00
N ILE A 47 -3.09 11.94 -3.09
CA ILE A 47 -1.96 11.44 -3.89
C ILE A 47 -1.07 12.55 -4.45
N LYS A 48 -1.62 13.74 -4.74
CA LYS A 48 -0.81 14.86 -5.26
C LYS A 48 0.14 15.39 -4.21
N LYS A 49 -0.26 15.41 -2.93
CA LYS A 49 0.63 15.79 -1.82
C LYS A 49 1.79 14.81 -1.68
N LEU A 50 1.52 13.50 -1.81
CA LEU A 50 2.56 12.47 -1.80
C LEU A 50 3.54 12.67 -2.97
N ILE A 51 3.03 12.87 -4.19
CA ILE A 51 3.89 13.09 -5.37
C ILE A 51 4.73 14.35 -5.20
N ALA A 52 4.13 15.46 -4.75
CA ALA A 52 4.86 16.71 -4.51
C ALA A 52 6.01 16.51 -3.50
N ALA A 53 5.75 15.82 -2.39
CA ALA A 53 6.77 15.54 -1.38
C ALA A 53 7.93 14.67 -1.91
N ILE A 54 7.68 13.81 -2.91
CA ILE A 54 8.72 12.98 -3.53
C ILE A 54 9.50 13.78 -4.60
N VAL A 55 8.81 14.62 -5.38
CA VAL A 55 9.42 15.43 -6.44
C VAL A 55 10.30 16.53 -5.85
N ASP A 56 9.86 17.16 -4.74
CA ASP A 56 10.59 18.24 -4.09
C ASP A 56 11.91 17.76 -3.43
N ASP A 57 12.07 16.45 -3.20
CA ASP A 57 13.25 15.82 -2.58
C ASP A 57 14.21 15.18 -3.61
N GLU A 58 14.18 15.66 -4.87
CA GLU A 58 15.03 15.24 -6.01
C GLU A 58 14.87 13.77 -6.48
N GLY A 59 13.89 13.03 -5.98
CA GLY A 59 13.76 11.58 -6.21
C GLY A 59 13.11 11.15 -7.53
N LEU A 60 12.54 12.08 -8.30
CA LEU A 60 11.80 11.76 -9.54
C LEU A 60 12.28 12.63 -10.70
N SER A 61 12.77 11.98 -11.75
CA SER A 61 13.01 12.64 -13.03
C SER A 61 11.68 12.89 -13.76
N LYS A 62 11.71 13.79 -14.75
CA LYS A 62 10.55 14.05 -15.60
C LYS A 62 10.01 12.78 -16.27
N ASN A 63 10.89 11.84 -16.60
CA ASN A 63 10.52 10.56 -17.20
C ASN A 63 9.74 9.66 -16.22
N ASP A 64 10.09 9.70 -14.93
CA ASP A 64 9.40 8.92 -13.88
C ASP A 64 7.96 9.44 -13.65
N ILE A 65 7.64 10.64 -14.12
CA ILE A 65 6.31 11.26 -14.05
C ILE A 65 5.53 11.02 -15.35
N ASP A 66 6.20 11.08 -16.51
CA ASP A 66 5.56 10.97 -17.81
C ASP A 66 5.05 9.53 -18.09
N GLU A 67 5.78 8.48 -17.68
CA GLU A 67 5.33 7.08 -17.85
C GLU A 67 4.01 6.78 -17.08
N PRO A 68 3.88 7.09 -15.78
CA PRO A 68 2.61 6.92 -15.08
C PRO A 68 1.48 7.77 -15.69
N LYS A 69 1.79 8.99 -16.13
CA LYS A 69 0.81 9.91 -16.71
C LYS A 69 0.18 9.33 -17.98
N ASP A 70 0.99 8.77 -18.87
CA ASP A 70 0.51 8.14 -20.10
C ASP A 70 -0.30 6.87 -19.79
N TRP A 71 0.12 6.07 -18.80
CA TRP A 71 -0.63 4.93 -18.31
C TRP A 71 -2.03 5.31 -17.76
N PHE A 72 -2.12 6.40 -16.99
CA PHE A 72 -3.41 6.91 -16.49
C PHE A 72 -4.33 7.41 -17.61
N ILE A 73 -3.79 8.10 -18.62
CA ILE A 73 -4.56 8.58 -19.77
C ILE A 73 -5.12 7.39 -20.58
N GLY A 74 -4.30 6.35 -20.79
CA GLY A 74 -4.74 5.11 -21.42
C GLY A 74 -5.87 4.41 -20.65
N LYS A 75 -5.76 4.32 -19.31
CA LYS A 75 -6.79 3.73 -18.43
C LYS A 75 -8.08 4.56 -18.36
N ALA A 76 -8.01 5.88 -18.49
CA ALA A 76 -9.19 6.76 -18.46
C ALA A 76 -9.98 6.74 -19.78
N GLY A 77 -9.34 6.35 -20.89
CA GLY A 77 -9.97 6.17 -22.20
C GLY A 77 -10.66 4.81 -22.40
N GLU A 78 -10.47 3.85 -21.50
CA GLU A 78 -11.16 2.54 -21.48
C GLU A 78 -12.47 2.58 -20.68
N LYS A 79 -13.27 3.64 -20.85
CA LYS A 79 -14.66 3.69 -20.34
C LYS A 79 -15.66 3.32 -21.41
#